data_AF-A0AAD9LPB9-F1
#
_entry.id   AF-A0AAD9LPB9-F1
#
_cell.length_a   1.000
_cell.length_b   1.000
_cell.length_c   1.000
_cell.angle_alpha   90.00
_cell.angle_beta   90.00
_cell.angle_gamma   90.00
#
_symmetry.space_group_name_H-M   'P 1'
#
loop_
_entity.id
_entity.type
_entity.pdbx_description
1 polymer ?
#
loop_
_entity_poly.entity_id
_entity_poly.type
_entity_poly.pdbx_seq_one_letter_code
_entity_poly.pdbx_strand_id
1 'polypeptide(L)'
;MKCFKQCLNSPLGEDEDVKRTLLPQNGGKMKLDLSLKIRLLLFARNIHYIFELNPIAVERIDILESKMKDLQEEVQRGNKSSVGTTAFLFVDSEVMTDSKLQWKETTANSFAFNEDNTSIKILVPGVYAIGLVVNHTLVANASQGKISLLVNDETIQTTATSSSYYSSGVWKYTSHPTSSSLMCVISVGKEAKLSVVCTNTSTISNMPSYLTVARIGR
;
A
#
# COMPACT_ATOMS: atom_id res chain seq x y z
N MET A 1 -33.80 13.57 20.68
CA MET A 1 -34.93 12.99 19.89
C MET A 1 -35.66 13.99 18.99
N LYS A 2 -35.97 15.23 19.41
CA LYS A 2 -36.68 16.22 18.56
C LYS A 2 -35.92 16.57 17.26
N CYS A 3 -34.61 16.80 17.32
CA CYS A 3 -33.78 17.11 16.15
C CYS A 3 -33.71 15.95 15.15
N PHE A 4 -33.61 14.70 15.63
CA PHE A 4 -33.58 13.51 14.78
C PHE A 4 -34.90 13.30 14.02
N LYS A 5 -36.04 13.51 14.69
CA LYS A 5 -37.37 13.51 14.06
C LYS A 5 -37.50 14.61 13.01
N GLN A 6 -36.93 15.80 13.26
CA GLN A 6 -36.93 16.91 12.31
C GLN A 6 -36.09 16.62 11.07
N CYS A 7 -34.92 16.00 11.21
CA CYS A 7 -34.07 15.59 10.08
C CYS A 7 -34.69 14.48 9.22
N LEU A 8 -35.57 13.64 9.79
CA LEU A 8 -36.27 12.58 9.05
C LEU A 8 -37.61 13.02 8.46
N ASN A 9 -38.23 14.07 9.02
CA ASN A 9 -39.45 14.67 8.48
C ASN A 9 -39.18 15.85 7.53
N SER A 10 -37.92 16.20 7.30
CA SER A 10 -37.58 17.27 6.36
C SER A 10 -37.83 16.82 4.92
N PRO A 11 -38.29 17.73 4.04
CA PRO A 11 -38.38 17.46 2.61
C PRO A 11 -36.99 17.11 2.07
N LEU A 12 -36.93 16.13 1.16
CA LEU A 12 -35.68 15.66 0.54
C LEU A 12 -35.27 16.50 -0.69
N GLY A 13 -36.08 17.49 -1.05
CA GLY A 13 -35.89 18.46 -2.14
C GLY A 13 -37.12 19.35 -2.29
N GLU A 14 -37.10 20.27 -3.26
CA GLU A 14 -38.25 21.13 -3.58
C GLU A 14 -39.35 20.40 -4.40
N ASP A 15 -39.07 19.17 -4.85
CA ASP A 15 -39.93 18.42 -5.75
C ASP A 15 -40.89 17.48 -4.99
N GLU A 16 -42.17 17.49 -5.36
CA GLU A 16 -43.24 16.71 -4.69
C GLU A 16 -43.13 15.19 -4.91
N ASP A 17 -42.20 14.76 -5.76
CA ASP A 17 -42.05 13.36 -6.18
C ASP A 17 -41.41 12.47 -5.09
N VAL A 18 -40.82 13.03 -4.04
CA VAL A 18 -40.25 12.26 -2.93
C VAL A 18 -40.82 12.75 -1.60
N LYS A 19 -41.55 11.88 -0.91
CA LYS A 19 -42.10 12.17 0.43
C LYS A 19 -41.57 11.16 1.44
N ARG A 20 -41.07 11.67 2.56
CA ARG A 20 -40.57 10.86 3.67
C ARG A 20 -41.29 11.28 4.95
N THR A 21 -41.84 10.32 5.68
CA THR A 21 -42.58 10.60 6.91
C THR A 21 -42.22 9.58 7.98
N LEU A 22 -41.84 10.07 9.16
CA LEU A 22 -41.57 9.24 10.32
C LEU A 22 -42.82 9.15 11.20
N LEU A 23 -43.40 7.95 11.25
CA LEU A 23 -44.59 7.65 12.02
C LEU A 23 -44.21 6.97 13.34
N PRO A 24 -44.73 7.43 14.49
CA PRO A 24 -44.56 6.71 15.74
C PRO A 24 -45.38 5.42 15.73
N GLN A 25 -44.85 4.36 16.34
CA GLN A 25 -45.54 3.08 16.54
C GLN A 25 -45.66 2.78 18.04
N ASN A 26 -46.57 1.87 18.41
CA ASN A 26 -46.70 1.38 19.77
C ASN A 26 -45.37 0.80 20.29
N GLY A 27 -45.07 1.06 21.56
CA GLY A 27 -43.86 0.55 22.23
C GLY A 27 -42.58 1.35 21.95
N GLY A 28 -42.67 2.63 21.58
CA GLY A 28 -41.50 3.49 21.38
C GLY A 28 -40.70 3.22 20.09
N LYS A 29 -41.19 2.30 19.25
CA LYS A 29 -40.66 2.04 17.91
C LYS A 29 -41.09 3.14 16.95
N MET A 30 -40.31 3.34 15.89
CA MET A 30 -40.62 4.29 14.84
C MET A 30 -40.65 3.59 13.49
N LYS A 31 -41.49 4.07 12.57
CA LYS A 31 -41.56 3.57 11.21
C LYS A 31 -41.28 4.73 10.25
N LEU A 32 -40.40 4.49 9.30
CA LEU A 32 -40.12 5.43 8.22
C LEU A 32 -40.90 4.98 6.98
N ASP A 33 -41.79 5.84 6.50
CA ASP A 33 -42.48 5.70 5.23
C ASP A 33 -41.75 6.56 4.19
N LEU A 34 -41.33 5.94 3.09
CA LEU A 34 -40.73 6.61 1.95
C LEU A 34 -41.59 6.34 0.70
N SER A 35 -42.18 7.41 0.18
CA SER A 35 -43.00 7.39 -1.03
C SER A 35 -42.26 8.09 -2.17
N LEU A 36 -42.09 7.39 -3.29
CA LEU A 36 -41.36 7.84 -4.47
C LEU A 36 -42.27 7.79 -5.69
N LYS A 37 -42.46 8.91 -6.36
CA LYS A 37 -43.16 9.00 -7.63
C LYS A 37 -42.15 9.01 -8.76
N ILE A 38 -42.11 7.91 -9.53
CA ILE A 38 -41.23 7.78 -10.70
C ILE A 38 -42.05 8.04 -11.95
N ARG A 39 -41.61 9.02 -12.76
CA ARG A 39 -42.20 9.34 -14.06
C ARG A 39 -41.25 8.86 -15.16
N LEU A 40 -41.74 7.99 -16.04
CA LEU A 40 -41.00 7.47 -17.19
C LEU A 40 -41.84 7.68 -18.46
N LEU A 41 -41.38 8.60 -19.30
CA LEU A 41 -41.87 8.95 -20.65
C LEU A 41 -43.38 9.28 -20.74
N LEU A 42 -44.27 8.32 -20.46
CA LEU A 42 -45.73 8.44 -20.54
C LEU A 42 -46.47 7.87 -19.31
N PHE A 43 -45.75 7.31 -18.33
CA PHE A 43 -46.35 6.70 -17.14
C PHE A 43 -45.76 7.29 -15.86
N ALA A 44 -46.61 7.46 -14.85
CA ALA A 44 -46.20 7.77 -13.49
C ALA A 44 -46.60 6.62 -12.56
N ARG A 45 -45.65 6.11 -11.77
CA ARG A 45 -45.91 5.13 -10.71
C ARG A 45 -45.44 5.67 -9.36
N ASN A 46 -46.26 5.45 -8.33
CA ASN A 46 -45.87 5.67 -6.94
C ASN A 46 -45.37 4.35 -6.35
N ILE A 47 -44.20 4.39 -5.71
CA ILE A 47 -43.57 3.28 -5.01
C ILE A 47 -43.52 3.66 -3.52
N HIS A 48 -43.96 2.77 -2.66
CA HIS A 48 -43.95 2.96 -1.21
C HIS A 48 -43.01 1.95 -0.55
N TYR A 49 -42.06 2.45 0.24
CA TYR A 49 -41.14 1.66 1.05
C TYR A 49 -41.40 1.94 2.52
N ILE A 50 -41.46 0.87 3.31
CA ILE A 50 -41.72 0.90 4.74
C ILE A 50 -40.50 0.33 5.47
N PHE A 51 -39.90 1.12 6.37
CA PHE A 51 -38.78 0.69 7.19
C PHE A 51 -39.17 0.73 8.67
N GLU A 52 -39.03 -0.40 9.37
CA GLU A 52 -39.22 -0.47 10.82
C GLU A 52 -37.90 -0.13 11.54
N LEU A 53 -37.89 0.93 12.34
CA LEU A 53 -36.71 1.38 13.08
C LEU A 53 -36.70 0.78 14.48
N ASN A 54 -35.69 -0.04 14.76
CA ASN A 54 -35.46 -0.60 16.08
C ASN A 54 -34.69 0.42 16.95
N PRO A 55 -35.16 0.75 18.17
CA PRO A 55 -34.46 1.67 19.05
C PRO A 55 -33.13 1.05 19.48
N ILE A 56 -32.03 1.78 19.27
CA ILE A 56 -30.72 1.43 19.83
C ILE A 56 -30.68 2.01 21.23
N ALA A 57 -30.44 1.17 22.24
CA ALA A 57 -30.31 1.62 23.63
C ALA A 57 -29.12 2.58 23.76
N VAL A 58 -29.34 3.74 24.40
CA VAL A 58 -28.33 4.79 24.61
C VAL A 58 -27.10 4.25 25.36
N GLU A 59 -27.30 3.28 26.25
CA GLU A 59 -26.24 2.56 26.95
C GLU A 59 -25.21 1.90 26.02
N ARG A 60 -25.62 1.49 24.80
CA ARG A 60 -24.68 0.93 23.81
C ARG A 60 -23.77 2.01 23.23
N ILE A 61 -24.23 3.26 23.15
CA ILE A 61 -23.44 4.39 22.66
C ILE A 61 -22.36 4.72 23.68
N ASP A 62 -22.70 4.81 24.97
CA ASP A 62 -21.73 5.09 26.03
C ASP A 62 -20.66 3.99 26.14
N ILE A 63 -21.07 2.71 26.01
CA ILE A 63 -20.12 1.58 25.99
C ILE A 63 -19.21 1.65 24.75
N LEU A 64 -19.76 1.98 23.58
CA LEU A 64 -18.98 2.10 22.35
C LEU A 64 -18.02 3.29 22.40
N GLU A 65 -18.46 4.42 22.95
CA GLU A 65 -17.64 5.61 23.13
C GLU A 65 -16.50 5.36 24.12
N SER A 66 -16.78 4.68 25.25
CA SER A 66 -15.76 4.25 26.19
C SER A 66 -14.74 3.32 25.52
N LYS A 67 -15.20 2.29 24.78
CA LYS A 67 -14.30 1.38 24.06
C LYS A 67 -13.49 2.09 22.98
N MET A 68 -14.08 3.05 22.27
CA MET A 68 -13.38 3.83 21.24
C MET A 68 -12.31 4.72 21.88
N LYS A 69 -12.60 5.31 23.04
CA LYS A 69 -11.65 6.09 23.82
C LYS A 69 -10.51 5.22 24.35
N ASP A 70 -10.81 4.06 24.90
CA ASP A 70 -9.80 3.10 25.38
C ASP A 70 -8.88 2.65 24.24
N LEU A 71 -9.44 2.34 23.06
CA LEU A 71 -8.67 2.01 21.86
C LEU A 71 -7.82 3.19 21.38
N GLN A 72 -8.37 4.42 21.39
CA GLN A 72 -7.60 5.62 21.05
C GLN A 72 -6.46 5.87 22.05
N GLU A 73 -6.68 5.65 23.34
CA GLU A 73 -5.65 5.79 24.37
C GLU A 73 -4.57 4.70 24.24
N GLU A 74 -4.95 3.47 23.89
CA GLU A 74 -4.01 2.38 23.63
C GLU A 74 -3.18 2.64 22.35
N VAL A 75 -3.80 3.12 21.27
CA VAL A 75 -3.08 3.57 20.06
C VAL A 75 -2.15 4.74 20.35
N GLN A 76 -2.59 5.71 21.15
CA GLN A 76 -1.74 6.84 21.54
C GLN A 76 -0.61 6.42 22.48
N ARG A 77 -0.85 5.47 23.38
CA ARG A 77 0.20 4.86 24.23
C ARG A 77 1.19 4.06 23.39
N GLY A 78 0.71 3.31 22.40
CA GLY A 78 1.53 2.62 21.41
C GLY A 78 2.43 3.60 20.66
N ASN A 79 1.86 4.68 20.12
CA ASN A 79 2.59 5.74 19.42
C ASN A 79 3.58 6.50 20.32
N LYS A 80 3.30 6.68 21.62
CA LYS A 80 4.21 7.33 22.58
C LYS A 80 5.30 6.38 23.10
N SER A 81 5.03 5.07 23.15
CA SER A 81 5.99 4.02 23.52
C SER A 81 6.91 3.62 22.35
N SER A 82 6.45 3.81 21.10
CA SER A 82 7.23 3.60 19.89
C SER A 82 7.85 4.89 19.34
N VAL A 83 8.48 5.71 20.19
CA VAL A 83 9.57 6.59 19.71
C VAL A 83 10.81 5.71 19.45
N GLY A 84 10.65 4.67 18.64
CA GLY A 84 11.74 4.14 17.85
C GLY A 84 11.66 4.86 16.53
N THR A 85 12.71 5.56 16.11
CA THR A 85 12.81 6.22 14.81
C THR A 85 12.21 5.32 13.73
N THR A 86 11.07 5.73 13.16
CA THR A 86 10.43 5.04 12.05
C THR A 86 11.38 5.18 10.87
N ALA A 87 12.17 4.14 10.61
CA ALA A 87 13.13 4.13 9.52
C ALA A 87 12.48 3.45 8.31
N PHE A 88 12.10 4.26 7.33
CA PHE A 88 11.50 3.83 6.08
C PHE A 88 12.19 4.52 4.90
N LEU A 89 12.45 3.78 3.82
CA LEU A 89 13.02 4.27 2.59
C LEU A 89 12.30 3.62 1.40
N PHE A 90 11.96 4.44 0.41
CA PHE A 90 11.50 4.00 -0.90
C PHE A 90 12.28 4.80 -1.94
N VAL A 91 13.00 4.12 -2.84
CA VAL A 91 13.80 4.76 -3.88
C VAL A 91 13.68 4.00 -5.20
N ASP A 92 13.76 4.76 -6.29
CA ASP A 92 13.89 4.24 -7.64
C ASP A 92 15.35 4.34 -8.15
N SER A 93 15.70 3.45 -9.07
CA SER A 93 17.04 3.42 -9.68
C SER A 93 17.17 4.47 -10.79
N GLU A 94 18.35 5.04 -10.95
CA GLU A 94 18.66 5.97 -12.04
C GLU A 94 19.32 5.24 -13.21
N VAL A 95 20.54 4.76 -13.01
CA VAL A 95 21.31 4.01 -14.00
C VAL A 95 22.01 2.83 -13.34
N MET A 96 22.67 2.00 -14.15
CA MET A 96 23.52 0.92 -13.66
C MET A 96 24.97 1.23 -13.99
N THR A 97 25.84 1.22 -12.98
CA THR A 97 27.27 1.52 -13.10
C THR A 97 28.05 0.36 -12.52
N ASP A 98 29.02 -0.18 -13.26
CA ASP A 98 29.87 -1.30 -12.83
C ASP A 98 29.08 -2.47 -12.23
N SER A 99 28.02 -2.90 -12.93
CA SER A 99 27.13 -3.97 -12.49
C SER A 99 26.35 -3.67 -11.20
N LYS A 100 26.31 -2.43 -10.70
CA LYS A 100 25.52 -2.03 -9.54
C LYS A 100 24.43 -1.03 -9.93
N LEU A 101 23.28 -1.15 -9.27
CA LEU A 101 22.21 -0.16 -9.41
C LEU A 101 22.57 1.11 -8.65
N GLN A 102 22.50 2.25 -9.33
CA GLN A 102 22.54 3.56 -8.69
C GLN A 102 21.12 3.99 -8.32
N TRP A 103 20.96 4.47 -7.10
CA TRP A 103 19.69 4.90 -6.54
C TRP A 103 19.56 6.41 -6.63
N LYS A 104 18.35 6.91 -6.87
CA LYS A 104 18.08 8.33 -6.73
C LYS A 104 18.15 8.72 -5.27
N GLU A 105 19.08 9.61 -4.95
CA GLU A 105 19.25 10.10 -3.59
C GLU A 105 17.97 10.75 -3.09
N THR A 106 17.62 10.47 -1.85
CA THR A 106 16.45 11.05 -1.16
C THR A 106 16.82 11.40 0.26
N THR A 107 16.23 12.48 0.80
CA THR A 107 16.45 12.89 2.18
C THR A 107 15.73 11.96 3.15
N ALA A 108 16.48 11.05 3.78
CA ALA A 108 15.95 10.15 4.81
C ALA A 108 16.90 10.06 6.01
N ASN A 109 16.50 10.59 7.17
CA ASN A 109 17.36 10.69 8.37
C ASN A 109 17.93 9.35 8.89
N SER A 110 17.36 8.22 8.48
CA SER A 110 17.77 6.88 8.92
C SER A 110 18.69 6.16 7.92
N PHE A 111 18.97 6.78 6.77
CA PHE A 111 19.72 6.19 5.67
C PHE A 111 20.70 7.23 5.11
N ALA A 112 21.86 6.79 4.65
CA ALA A 112 22.81 7.64 3.94
C ALA A 112 23.24 6.95 2.64
N PHE A 113 23.30 7.70 1.55
CA PHE A 113 23.82 7.21 0.29
C PHE A 113 25.34 7.41 0.27
N ASN A 114 26.05 6.55 -0.46
CA ASN A 114 27.46 6.76 -0.74
C ASN A 114 27.66 7.71 -1.94
N GLU A 115 28.91 8.12 -2.19
CA GLU A 115 29.23 9.13 -3.22
C GLU A 115 28.75 8.78 -4.64
N ASP A 116 28.73 7.49 -5.00
CA ASP A 116 28.27 7.02 -6.31
C ASP A 116 26.81 6.54 -6.34
N ASN A 117 26.08 6.70 -5.21
CA ASN A 117 24.71 6.25 -4.98
C ASN A 117 24.45 4.75 -5.26
N THR A 118 25.48 3.90 -5.33
CA THR A 118 25.32 2.44 -5.55
C THR A 118 25.01 1.66 -4.27
N SER A 119 25.19 2.30 -3.10
CA SER A 119 24.96 1.66 -1.81
C SER A 119 24.32 2.59 -0.79
N ILE A 120 23.54 1.99 0.10
CA ILE A 120 22.73 2.69 1.09
C ILE A 120 23.17 2.20 2.47
N LYS A 121 23.71 3.10 3.28
CA LYS A 121 24.09 2.85 4.66
C LYS A 121 22.88 3.02 5.58
N ILE A 122 22.58 2.00 6.38
CA ILE A 122 21.52 2.01 7.39
C ILE A 122 22.08 2.59 8.68
N LEU A 123 21.55 3.74 9.12
CA LEU A 123 22.09 4.49 10.25
C LEU A 123 21.52 4.05 11.61
N VAL A 124 20.43 3.29 11.58
CA VAL A 124 19.71 2.83 12.77
C VAL A 124 19.73 1.30 12.80
N PRO A 125 20.31 0.66 13.83
CA PRO A 125 20.30 -0.81 13.91
C PRO A 125 18.88 -1.34 14.11
N GLY A 126 18.59 -2.55 13.63
CA GLY A 126 17.33 -3.22 13.91
C GLY A 126 16.98 -4.30 12.91
N VAL A 127 15.71 -4.72 12.95
CA VAL A 127 15.16 -5.70 12.01
C VAL A 127 14.44 -4.96 10.89
N TYR A 128 14.78 -5.28 9.64
CA TYR A 128 14.31 -4.62 8.44
C TYR A 128 13.65 -5.61 7.49
N ALA A 129 12.48 -5.23 6.97
CA ALA A 129 11.89 -5.83 5.78
C ALA A 129 12.41 -5.09 4.54
N ILE A 130 12.96 -5.83 3.58
CA ILE A 130 13.51 -5.30 2.35
C ILE A 130 12.75 -5.91 1.17
N GLY A 131 12.28 -5.06 0.27
CA GLY A 131 11.68 -5.45 -1.00
C GLY A 131 12.41 -4.76 -2.14
N LEU A 132 12.93 -5.56 -3.08
CA LEU A 132 13.65 -5.12 -4.26
C LEU A 132 12.92 -5.62 -5.49
N VAL A 133 12.67 -4.74 -6.46
CA VAL A 133 12.19 -5.10 -7.80
C VAL A 133 13.20 -4.57 -8.80
N VAL A 134 13.84 -5.47 -9.54
CA VAL A 134 14.79 -5.11 -10.59
C VAL A 134 14.16 -5.34 -11.95
N ASN A 135 14.07 -4.27 -12.74
CA ASN A 135 13.64 -4.32 -14.13
C ASN A 135 14.90 -4.48 -15.00
N HIS A 136 15.05 -5.64 -15.65
CA HIS A 136 16.27 -6.01 -16.35
C HIS A 136 16.03 -6.76 -17.66
N THR A 137 17.05 -6.76 -18.50
CA THR A 137 17.20 -7.68 -19.63
C THR A 137 18.57 -8.35 -19.53
N LEU A 138 18.73 -9.55 -20.08
CA LEU A 138 20.06 -10.14 -20.21
C LEU A 138 20.90 -9.32 -21.19
N VAL A 139 22.21 -9.24 -20.92
CA VAL A 139 23.18 -8.68 -21.86
C VAL A 139 23.27 -9.59 -23.09
N ALA A 140 23.52 -9.00 -24.27
CA ALA A 140 23.62 -9.76 -25.51
C ALA A 140 24.60 -10.95 -25.40
N ASN A 141 24.18 -12.11 -25.90
CA ASN A 141 24.93 -13.38 -25.88
C ASN A 141 25.10 -14.03 -24.49
N ALA A 142 24.55 -13.46 -23.41
CA ALA A 142 24.48 -14.16 -22.14
C ALA A 142 23.34 -15.18 -22.16
N SER A 143 23.64 -16.44 -21.81
CA SER A 143 22.62 -17.48 -21.60
C SER A 143 21.97 -17.38 -20.21
N GLN A 144 22.72 -16.83 -19.25
CA GLN A 144 22.31 -16.70 -17.85
C GLN A 144 22.86 -15.40 -17.26
N GLY A 145 22.07 -14.81 -16.36
CA GLY A 145 22.45 -13.70 -15.51
C GLY A 145 22.01 -13.92 -14.07
N LYS A 146 22.39 -12.97 -13.21
CA LYS A 146 22.17 -13.07 -11.77
C LYS A 146 21.95 -11.70 -11.17
N ILE A 147 20.98 -11.59 -10.27
CA ILE A 147 20.73 -10.38 -9.48
C ILE A 147 20.88 -10.76 -8.01
N SER A 148 21.70 -10.01 -7.30
CA SER A 148 22.07 -10.29 -5.90
C SER A 148 21.81 -9.08 -5.04
N LEU A 149 21.14 -9.31 -3.91
CA LEU A 149 21.02 -8.33 -2.84
C LEU A 149 22.14 -8.60 -1.83
N LEU A 150 22.92 -7.56 -1.52
CA LEU A 150 24.09 -7.65 -0.65
C LEU A 150 23.93 -6.76 0.58
N VAL A 151 24.38 -7.27 1.72
CA VAL A 151 24.54 -6.53 2.97
C VAL A 151 25.98 -6.67 3.42
N ASN A 152 26.66 -5.55 3.66
CA ASN A 152 28.09 -5.52 4.00
C ASN A 152 28.95 -6.30 3.01
N ASP A 153 28.61 -6.19 1.72
CA ASP A 153 29.24 -6.90 0.61
C ASP A 153 29.08 -8.46 0.66
N GLU A 154 28.29 -9.00 1.59
CA GLU A 154 27.85 -10.41 1.62
C GLU A 154 26.51 -10.57 0.91
N THR A 155 26.36 -11.63 0.11
CA THR A 155 25.10 -11.91 -0.60
C THR A 155 24.08 -12.53 0.33
N ILE A 156 22.94 -11.85 0.54
CA ILE A 156 21.85 -12.35 1.39
C ILE A 156 20.74 -13.02 0.58
N GLN A 157 20.54 -12.60 -0.68
CA GLN A 157 19.57 -13.22 -1.57
C GLN A 157 20.04 -13.09 -3.01
N THR A 158 19.68 -14.06 -3.83
CA THR A 158 20.04 -14.11 -5.24
C THR A 158 18.88 -14.68 -6.04
N THR A 159 18.68 -14.15 -7.24
CA THR A 159 17.85 -14.77 -8.27
C THR A 159 18.66 -14.95 -9.55
N ALA A 160 18.41 -16.06 -10.25
CA ALA A 160 18.99 -16.33 -11.56
C ALA A 160 18.04 -15.81 -12.64
N THR A 161 18.62 -15.32 -13.73
CA THR A 161 17.90 -14.84 -14.90
C THR A 161 18.38 -15.65 -16.11
N SER A 162 17.50 -15.93 -17.06
CA SER A 162 17.85 -16.75 -18.23
C SER A 162 17.14 -16.26 -19.47
N SER A 163 17.79 -16.42 -20.63
CA SER A 163 17.18 -16.18 -21.93
C SER A 163 16.42 -17.42 -22.43
N SER A 164 15.35 -17.22 -23.21
CA SER A 164 14.70 -18.30 -23.95
C SER A 164 15.48 -18.61 -25.24
N TYR A 165 15.46 -19.88 -25.62
CA TYR A 165 16.11 -20.39 -26.83
C TYR A 165 15.03 -20.62 -27.92
N TYR A 166 15.22 -20.01 -29.10
CA TYR A 166 14.39 -20.29 -30.28
C TYR A 166 15.25 -20.91 -31.39
N SER A 167 14.92 -22.15 -31.78
CA SER A 167 15.55 -22.83 -32.93
C SER A 167 14.84 -22.45 -34.23
N SER A 168 15.22 -21.34 -34.86
CA SER A 168 14.86 -21.06 -36.26
C SER A 168 16.12 -20.79 -37.09
N GLY A 169 16.89 -21.87 -37.39
CA GLY A 169 17.98 -21.90 -38.37
C GLY A 169 19.23 -21.06 -38.08
N VAL A 170 19.19 -20.12 -37.14
CA VAL A 170 20.33 -19.32 -36.68
C VAL A 170 20.30 -19.31 -35.15
N TRP A 171 21.39 -19.78 -34.53
CA TRP A 171 21.56 -19.84 -33.08
C TRP A 171 21.58 -18.41 -32.50
N LYS A 172 20.43 -17.88 -32.08
CA LYS A 172 20.33 -16.56 -31.44
C LYS A 172 19.59 -16.66 -30.11
N TYR A 173 20.26 -16.27 -29.05
CA TYR A 173 19.63 -16.02 -27.75
C TYR A 173 18.84 -14.72 -27.85
N THR A 174 17.53 -14.77 -27.59
CA THR A 174 16.68 -13.59 -27.50
C THR A 174 16.39 -13.29 -26.04
N SER A 175 16.87 -12.16 -25.54
CA SER A 175 16.55 -11.67 -24.20
C SER A 175 15.31 -10.79 -24.27
N HIS A 176 14.35 -11.04 -23.37
CA HIS A 176 13.19 -10.17 -23.20
C HIS A 176 13.33 -9.33 -21.94
N PRO A 177 12.93 -8.05 -21.96
CA PRO A 177 12.74 -7.25 -20.76
C PRO A 177 11.84 -7.99 -19.76
N THR A 178 12.28 -8.06 -18.51
CA THR A 178 11.54 -8.74 -17.44
C THR A 178 11.80 -8.06 -16.09
N SER A 179 11.10 -8.52 -15.07
CA SER A 179 11.22 -8.02 -13.69
C SER A 179 11.55 -9.17 -12.76
N SER A 180 12.41 -8.93 -11.79
CA SER A 180 12.73 -9.92 -10.76
C SER A 180 12.63 -9.28 -9.39
N SER A 181 11.93 -9.96 -8.48
CA SER A 181 11.70 -9.47 -7.13
C SER A 181 12.49 -10.27 -6.11
N LEU A 182 13.16 -9.58 -5.21
CA LEU A 182 13.85 -10.14 -4.05
C LEU A 182 13.21 -9.55 -2.79
N MET A 183 12.90 -10.39 -1.82
CA MET A 183 12.24 -10.01 -0.57
C MET A 183 12.91 -10.77 0.57
N CYS A 184 13.30 -10.05 1.62
CA CYS A 184 13.89 -10.65 2.80
C CYS A 184 13.64 -9.83 4.06
N VAL A 185 13.73 -10.49 5.21
CA VAL A 185 13.78 -9.84 6.52
C VAL A 185 15.14 -10.12 7.14
N ILE A 186 15.86 -9.07 7.53
CA ILE A 186 17.22 -9.18 8.07
C ILE A 186 17.37 -8.35 9.34
N SER A 187 18.23 -8.82 10.25
CA SER A 187 18.73 -8.00 11.36
C SER A 187 20.06 -7.38 10.95
N VAL A 188 20.19 -6.07 11.14
CA VAL A 188 21.40 -5.32 10.77
C VAL A 188 21.87 -4.43 11.91
N GLY A 189 23.19 -4.37 12.06
CA GLY A 189 23.86 -3.44 12.95
C GLY A 189 23.84 -2.01 12.40
N LYS A 190 24.37 -1.08 13.21
CA LYS A 190 24.56 0.31 12.78
C LYS A 190 25.58 0.34 11.63
N GLU A 191 25.34 1.20 10.65
CA GLU A 191 26.18 1.39 9.46
C GLU A 191 26.24 0.21 8.49
N ALA A 192 25.31 -0.74 8.59
CA ALA A 192 25.21 -1.79 7.60
C ALA A 192 24.97 -1.21 6.20
N LYS A 193 25.68 -1.73 5.20
CA LYS A 193 25.67 -1.25 3.82
C LYS A 193 24.84 -2.17 2.95
N LEU A 194 23.77 -1.65 2.36
CA LEU A 194 22.93 -2.34 1.41
C LEU A 194 23.38 -2.01 -0.03
N SER A 195 23.48 -3.01 -0.90
CA SER A 195 23.75 -2.79 -2.33
C SER A 195 23.14 -3.89 -3.20
N VAL A 196 23.00 -3.62 -4.50
CA VAL A 196 22.46 -4.58 -5.46
C VAL A 196 23.44 -4.76 -6.60
N VAL A 197 23.78 -6.02 -6.89
CA VAL A 197 24.73 -6.40 -7.94
C VAL A 197 24.01 -7.22 -9.02
N CYS A 198 24.17 -6.80 -10.26
CA CYS A 198 23.57 -7.30 -11.48
C CYS A 198 24.68 -7.87 -12.39
N THR A 199 24.75 -9.19 -12.53
CA THR A 199 25.73 -9.90 -13.37
C THR A 199 25.07 -10.40 -14.64
N ASN A 200 25.67 -10.09 -15.80
CA ASN A 200 25.16 -10.42 -17.14
C ASN A 200 23.72 -9.92 -17.41
N THR A 201 23.26 -8.92 -16.67
CA THR A 201 21.97 -8.25 -16.86
C THR A 201 22.21 -6.75 -16.97
N SER A 202 21.38 -6.07 -17.77
CA SER A 202 21.36 -4.61 -17.87
C SER A 202 19.99 -4.07 -17.47
N THR A 203 19.95 -2.80 -17.05
CA THR A 203 18.69 -2.07 -16.81
C THR A 203 17.92 -1.84 -18.11
N ILE A 204 16.61 -1.62 -17.98
CA ILE A 204 15.75 -1.30 -19.12
C ILE A 204 15.51 0.20 -19.14
N SER A 205 15.77 0.84 -20.29
CA SER A 205 15.48 2.26 -20.47
C SER A 205 14.00 2.55 -20.20
N ASN A 206 13.70 3.63 -19.47
CA ASN A 206 12.36 4.05 -19.05
C ASN A 206 11.61 3.10 -18.09
N MET A 207 12.26 2.09 -17.52
CA MET A 207 11.67 1.26 -16.45
C MET A 207 12.63 1.16 -15.27
N PRO A 208 12.56 2.09 -14.30
CA PRO A 208 13.45 2.08 -13.15
C PRO A 208 13.18 0.87 -12.26
N SER A 209 14.20 0.38 -11.58
CA SER A 209 14.10 -0.61 -10.51
C SER A 209 13.74 0.08 -9.19
N TYR A 210 13.19 -0.65 -8.23
CA TYR A 210 12.68 -0.08 -6.98
C TYR A 210 13.22 -0.82 -5.77
N LEU A 211 13.49 -0.08 -4.71
CA LEU A 211 13.91 -0.61 -3.42
C LEU A 211 13.10 0.02 -2.31
N THR A 212 12.52 -0.85 -1.47
CA THR A 212 11.78 -0.50 -0.27
C THR A 212 12.50 -1.11 0.93
N VAL A 213 12.77 -0.30 1.95
CA VAL A 213 13.41 -0.72 3.20
C VAL A 213 12.61 -0.17 4.37
N ALA A 214 12.07 -1.05 5.21
CA ALA A 214 11.24 -0.67 6.35
C ALA A 214 11.73 -1.35 7.63
N ARG A 215 12.02 -0.57 8.67
CA ARG A 215 12.34 -1.11 9.99
C ARG A 215 11.08 -1.61 10.67
N ILE A 216 11.07 -2.89 11.01
CA ILE A 216 9.94 -3.58 11.64
C ILE A 216 10.23 -4.00 13.10
N GLY A 217 11.49 -3.89 13.55
CA GLY A 217 11.90 -4.24 14.90
C GLY A 217 13.16 -3.52 15.36
N ARG A 218 13.39 -3.52 16.68
CA ARG A 218 14.66 -3.10 17.28
C ARG A 218 15.65 -4.24 17.30
#